data_AF-A0A157SH94-F1
#
_entry.id   AF-A0A157SH94-F1
#
_cell.length_a   1.000
_cell.length_b   1.000
_cell.length_c   1.000
_cell.angle_alpha   90.00
_cell.angle_beta   90.00
_cell.angle_gamma   90.00
#
_symmetry.space_group_name_H-M   'P 1'
#
loop_
_entity.id
_entity.type
_entity.pdbx_description
1 polymer ?
#
loop_
_entity_poly.entity_id
_entity_poly.type
_entity_poly.pdbx_seq_one_letter_code
_entity_poly.pdbx_strand_id
1 'polypeptide(L)'
;MDALLDRLDRLIAKKRAIKQAAMQQLLTGQTRLPGFSGEWEVKQLEDLAKIQKGQLITTKTLIPGDIPVIAGGKQPAYFHASANRHGKTITVSASGASAGYVAFHLCSIFASDCSTISESDSYSIEFIYYSLLFRQDVIYAAQTGGAQPHVQPKDLAPLSISIPVDITEQTAIASILTDMDAEITALETRRTKTRAFKQAMMQELLTGRTRLVMPDAKPVGEEVAQTEGRKANVHFLRSVLAAEIIDQLHDQPTFGHVKFEKMMFLAEHLCQVDTGSTYHRKAAGPYDNRALRSIDSQLQKQQWFEVRKQEGRYQYVPLAKRGSHKPYFDRHFSGIVETLENILGTFKTAKTEKCEIVATLLAAWSDLLREKGAVSDEMIVHEVLHNWHEAKQRIPEDRWLKALGWMREKGFVPKGVTLS
;
A
#
# COMPACT_ATOMS: atom_id res chain seq x y z
N MET A 1 6.56 -15.81 -9.70
CA MET A 1 7.26 -14.57 -10.12
C MET A 1 6.51 -13.81 -11.19
N ASP A 2 6.45 -14.27 -12.45
CA ASP A 2 5.91 -13.43 -13.54
C ASP A 2 4.48 -12.96 -13.35
N ALA A 3 3.55 -13.87 -13.07
CA ALA A 3 2.17 -13.48 -12.77
C ALA A 3 2.00 -12.53 -11.56
N LEU A 4 2.94 -12.54 -10.60
CA LEU A 4 2.92 -11.59 -9.48
C LEU A 4 3.40 -10.21 -9.96
N LEU A 5 4.44 -10.16 -10.79
CA LEU A 5 4.90 -8.92 -11.43
C LEU A 5 3.79 -8.33 -12.30
N ASP A 6 3.13 -9.13 -13.12
CA ASP A 6 2.01 -8.69 -13.96
C ASP A 6 0.84 -8.14 -13.13
N ARG A 7 0.53 -8.79 -12.00
CA ARG A 7 -0.53 -8.33 -11.09
C ARG A 7 -0.16 -7.00 -10.42
N LEU A 8 1.09 -6.86 -9.98
CA LEU A 8 1.60 -5.61 -9.42
C LEU A 8 1.58 -4.49 -10.47
N ASP A 9 1.98 -4.78 -11.71
CA ASP A 9 1.91 -3.83 -12.82
C ASP A 9 0.49 -3.32 -13.07
N ARG A 10 -0.48 -4.24 -13.15
CA ARG A 10 -1.90 -3.87 -13.30
C ARG A 10 -2.43 -3.07 -12.13
N LEU A 11 -2.02 -3.41 -10.90
CA LEU A 11 -2.45 -2.69 -9.70
C LEU A 11 -1.86 -1.28 -9.65
N ILE A 12 -0.56 -1.12 -9.94
CA ILE A 12 0.11 0.18 -10.04
C ILE A 12 -0.57 1.04 -11.10
N ALA A 13 -0.82 0.49 -12.30
CA ALA A 13 -1.51 1.20 -13.36
C ALA A 13 -2.91 1.67 -12.93
N LYS A 14 -3.68 0.80 -12.26
CA LYS A 14 -5.00 1.15 -11.73
C LYS A 14 -4.92 2.24 -10.65
N LYS A 15 -3.95 2.17 -9.73
CA LYS A 15 -3.77 3.16 -8.68
C LYS A 15 -3.37 4.53 -9.25
N ARG A 16 -2.48 4.55 -10.24
CA ARG A 16 -2.13 5.77 -10.98
C ARG A 16 -3.34 6.38 -11.68
N ALA A 17 -4.19 5.57 -12.33
CA ALA A 17 -5.42 6.06 -12.96
C ALA A 17 -6.41 6.66 -11.94
N ILE A 18 -6.57 6.01 -10.77
CA ILE A 18 -7.39 6.53 -9.68
C ILE A 18 -6.82 7.85 -9.15
N LYS A 19 -5.50 7.95 -8.94
CA LYS A 19 -4.83 9.18 -8.51
C LYS A 19 -5.06 10.30 -9.53
N GLN A 20 -4.90 10.03 -10.83
CA GLN A 20 -5.14 11.03 -11.88
C GLN A 20 -6.58 11.53 -11.87
N ALA A 21 -7.56 10.64 -11.69
CA ALA A 21 -8.96 11.03 -11.53
C ALA A 21 -9.19 11.85 -10.24
N ALA A 22 -8.55 11.47 -9.13
CA ALA A 22 -8.63 12.21 -7.87
C ALA A 22 -8.00 13.61 -8.00
N MET A 23 -6.87 13.75 -8.69
CA MET A 23 -6.26 15.05 -9.00
C MET A 23 -7.22 15.93 -9.79
N GLN A 24 -7.86 15.40 -10.84
CA GLN A 24 -8.87 16.14 -11.59
C GLN A 24 -10.04 16.59 -10.69
N GLN A 25 -10.57 15.71 -9.84
CA GLN A 25 -11.72 16.02 -9.00
C GLN A 25 -11.39 17.02 -7.88
N LEU A 26 -10.28 16.80 -7.19
CA LEU A 26 -9.92 17.55 -5.99
C LEU A 26 -9.19 18.85 -6.29
N LEU A 27 -8.27 18.90 -7.25
CA LEU A 27 -7.48 20.11 -7.54
C LEU A 27 -8.23 21.14 -8.39
N THR A 28 -9.43 20.82 -8.86
CA THR A 28 -10.31 21.74 -9.61
C THR A 28 -11.60 22.08 -8.86
N GLY A 29 -11.75 21.57 -7.64
CA GLY A 29 -12.96 21.80 -6.84
C GLY A 29 -14.23 21.11 -7.36
N GLN A 30 -14.15 20.26 -8.39
CA GLN A 30 -15.30 19.49 -8.90
C GLN A 30 -15.91 18.59 -7.81
N THR A 31 -15.07 18.03 -6.95
CA THR A 31 -15.49 17.35 -5.73
C THR A 31 -14.83 18.01 -4.53
N ARG A 32 -15.65 18.32 -3.51
CA ARG A 32 -15.19 18.89 -2.24
C ARG A 32 -15.06 17.80 -1.18
N LEU A 33 -14.08 17.93 -0.29
CA LEU A 33 -13.95 17.03 0.85
C LEU A 33 -15.07 17.31 1.87
N PRO A 34 -15.60 16.28 2.57
CA PRO A 34 -16.62 16.50 3.60
C PRO A 34 -16.15 17.49 4.67
N GLY A 35 -17.03 18.42 5.05
CA GLY A 35 -16.72 19.46 6.04
C GLY A 35 -16.16 20.75 5.44
N PHE A 36 -15.79 20.76 4.16
CA PHE A 36 -15.33 21.96 3.48
C PHE A 36 -16.40 22.53 2.54
N SER A 37 -16.64 23.82 2.67
CA SER A 37 -17.59 24.58 1.84
C SER A 37 -17.12 25.98 1.51
N GLY A 38 -15.87 26.33 1.88
CA GLY A 38 -15.27 27.62 1.61
C GLY A 38 -15.13 27.93 0.12
N GLU A 39 -14.87 29.20 -0.19
CA GLU A 39 -14.73 29.66 -1.57
C GLU A 39 -13.45 29.14 -2.23
N TRP A 40 -13.52 29.00 -3.54
CA TRP A 40 -12.39 28.72 -4.42
C TRP A 40 -12.14 29.94 -5.28
N GLU A 41 -10.87 30.29 -5.43
CA GLU A 41 -10.42 31.38 -6.28
C GLU A 41 -9.52 30.84 -7.39
N VAL A 42 -9.42 31.59 -8.48
CA VAL A 42 -8.45 31.34 -9.55
C VAL A 42 -7.43 32.46 -9.49
N LYS A 43 -6.17 32.11 -9.23
CA LYS A 43 -5.05 33.06 -9.16
C LYS A 43 -3.95 32.65 -10.12
N GLN A 44 -3.20 33.63 -10.62
CA GLN A 44 -1.99 33.35 -11.36
C GLN A 44 -0.89 32.90 -10.39
N LEU A 45 0.03 32.06 -10.86
CA LEU A 45 1.08 31.52 -10.01
C LEU A 45 1.99 32.63 -9.44
N GLU A 46 2.21 33.72 -10.19
CA GLU A 46 2.99 34.86 -9.72
C GLU A 46 2.33 35.64 -8.57
N ASP A 47 0.99 35.68 -8.53
CA ASP A 47 0.22 36.31 -7.45
C ASP A 47 0.16 35.42 -6.19
N LEU A 48 0.32 34.10 -6.37
CA LEU A 48 0.29 33.11 -5.29
C LEU A 48 1.65 32.91 -4.64
N ALA A 49 2.70 32.75 -5.46
CA ALA A 49 3.98 32.24 -4.99
C ALA A 49 5.16 32.93 -5.68
N LYS A 50 6.18 33.24 -4.89
CA LYS A 50 7.43 33.81 -5.41
C LYS A 50 8.24 32.74 -6.14
N ILE A 51 8.34 32.87 -7.46
CA ILE A 51 9.17 32.01 -8.29
C ILE A 51 10.60 32.56 -8.36
N GLN A 52 11.59 31.78 -7.95
CA GLN A 52 13.00 32.18 -7.95
C GLN A 52 13.82 31.31 -8.90
N LYS A 53 14.81 31.89 -9.60
CA LYS A 53 15.79 31.10 -10.34
C LYS A 53 16.82 30.49 -9.39
N GLY A 54 17.31 29.30 -9.73
CA GLY A 54 18.50 28.73 -9.10
C GLY A 54 19.76 29.51 -9.46
N GLN A 55 20.88 29.06 -8.92
CA GLN A 55 22.18 29.73 -9.04
C GLN A 55 23.17 28.85 -9.79
N LEU A 56 23.98 29.47 -10.65
CA LEU A 56 25.05 28.75 -11.33
C LEU A 56 26.07 28.25 -10.31
N ILE A 57 26.40 26.97 -10.39
CA ILE A 57 27.53 26.37 -9.68
C ILE A 57 28.54 25.90 -10.72
N THR A 58 29.82 26.15 -10.45
CA THR A 58 30.92 25.80 -11.35
C THR A 58 31.84 24.79 -10.67
N THR A 59 32.70 24.12 -11.45
CA THR A 59 33.71 23.18 -10.91
C THR A 59 34.62 23.84 -9.87
N LYS A 60 34.85 25.16 -9.96
CA LYS A 60 35.68 25.91 -9.02
C LYS A 60 35.00 26.16 -7.67
N THR A 61 33.67 26.26 -7.67
CA THR A 61 32.86 26.53 -6.47
C THR A 61 32.25 25.25 -5.89
N LEU A 62 32.41 24.13 -6.58
CA LEU A 62 31.94 22.82 -6.13
C LEU A 62 32.77 22.34 -4.94
N ILE A 63 32.13 22.30 -3.78
CA ILE A 63 32.67 21.68 -2.57
C ILE A 63 31.91 20.36 -2.37
N PRO A 64 32.60 19.20 -2.27
CA PRO A 64 31.95 17.92 -1.99
C PRO A 64 31.14 17.95 -0.69
N GLY A 65 29.98 17.31 -0.69
CA GLY A 65 29.10 17.17 0.46
C GLY A 65 27.85 16.38 0.08
N ASP A 66 26.81 16.47 0.91
CA ASP A 66 25.62 15.60 0.80
C ASP A 66 24.34 16.34 0.35
N ILE A 67 24.43 17.65 0.05
CA ILE A 67 23.28 18.43 -0.43
C ILE A 67 23.07 18.17 -1.93
N PRO A 68 21.88 17.71 -2.37
CA PRO A 68 21.64 17.44 -3.78
C PRO A 68 21.60 18.73 -4.60
N VAL A 69 22.31 18.73 -5.72
CA VAL A 69 22.30 19.81 -6.70
C VAL A 69 21.26 19.52 -7.76
N ILE A 70 20.21 20.32 -7.81
CA ILE A 70 19.10 20.17 -8.75
C ILE A 70 19.32 21.08 -9.96
N ALA A 71 19.44 20.47 -11.14
CA ALA A 71 19.66 21.16 -12.40
C ALA A 71 18.51 20.85 -13.39
N GLY A 72 18.76 20.96 -14.71
CA GLY A 72 17.75 20.71 -15.76
C GLY A 72 17.30 19.25 -15.92
N GLY A 73 17.82 18.32 -15.11
CA GLY A 73 17.48 16.89 -15.14
C GLY A 73 16.38 16.49 -14.15
N LYS A 74 15.91 15.24 -14.25
CA LYS A 74 14.91 14.65 -13.34
C LYS A 74 15.48 14.11 -12.02
N GLN A 75 16.80 14.03 -11.94
CA GLN A 75 17.55 13.52 -10.79
C GLN A 75 18.61 14.57 -10.41
N PRO A 76 19.10 14.55 -9.15
CA PRO A 76 20.23 15.38 -8.76
C PRO A 76 21.41 15.17 -9.71
N ALA A 77 22.04 16.26 -10.15
CA ALA A 77 23.19 16.17 -11.04
C ALA A 77 24.43 15.63 -10.32
N TYR A 78 24.60 16.06 -9.06
CA TYR A 78 25.67 15.70 -8.13
C TYR A 78 25.33 16.29 -6.75
N PHE A 79 26.28 16.25 -5.82
CA PHE A 79 26.11 16.76 -4.46
C PHE A 79 27.11 17.88 -4.13
N HIS A 80 26.71 18.77 -3.22
CA HIS A 80 27.47 19.93 -2.79
C HIS A 80 27.43 20.07 -1.25
N ALA A 81 28.36 20.80 -0.67
CA ALA A 81 28.43 21.03 0.78
C ALA A 81 27.35 22.00 1.29
N SER A 82 26.85 22.91 0.45
CA SER A 82 25.92 23.96 0.86
C SER A 82 24.60 23.91 0.09
N ALA A 83 23.53 24.31 0.76
CA ALA A 83 22.21 24.49 0.15
C ALA A 83 21.96 25.98 -0.10
N ASN A 84 21.17 26.30 -1.13
CA ASN A 84 20.66 27.64 -1.38
C ASN A 84 19.12 27.71 -1.29
N ARG A 85 18.49 26.59 -0.97
CA ARG A 85 17.08 26.46 -0.60
C ARG A 85 16.98 25.55 0.61
N HIS A 86 16.13 25.92 1.57
CA HIS A 86 15.92 25.21 2.81
C HIS A 86 14.44 24.88 2.97
N GLY A 87 14.13 23.85 3.77
CA GLY A 87 12.76 23.36 3.92
C GLY A 87 12.24 22.66 2.66
N LYS A 88 10.92 22.56 2.53
CA LYS A 88 10.28 21.97 1.36
C LYS A 88 10.38 22.93 0.19
N THR A 89 10.72 22.39 -0.98
CA THR A 89 10.90 23.19 -2.19
C THR A 89 10.35 22.45 -3.39
N ILE A 90 9.56 23.15 -4.21
CA ILE A 90 9.19 22.69 -5.55
C ILE A 90 10.25 23.19 -6.53
N THR A 91 10.69 22.33 -7.44
CA THR A 91 11.57 22.72 -8.55
C THR A 91 10.91 22.45 -9.89
N VAL A 92 11.12 23.35 -10.84
CA VAL A 92 10.79 23.15 -12.26
C VAL A 92 12.09 23.23 -13.07
N SER A 93 12.49 22.15 -13.73
CA SER A 93 13.72 22.11 -14.53
C SER A 93 13.73 23.22 -15.59
N ALA A 94 14.81 24.01 -15.67
CA ALA A 94 14.81 25.21 -16.49
C ALA A 94 15.26 24.97 -17.94
N SER A 95 16.10 23.97 -18.20
CA SER A 95 16.62 23.70 -19.55
C SER A 95 16.78 22.21 -19.87
N GLY A 96 17.00 21.92 -21.15
CA GLY A 96 17.31 20.59 -21.67
C GLY A 96 16.07 19.73 -21.86
N ALA A 97 16.25 18.45 -22.21
CA ALA A 97 15.14 17.56 -22.58
C ALA A 97 14.08 17.36 -21.48
N SER A 98 14.36 17.76 -20.24
CA SER A 98 13.41 17.73 -19.12
C SER A 98 12.93 19.12 -18.71
N ALA A 99 13.18 20.18 -19.48
CA ALA A 99 12.69 21.53 -19.19
C ALA A 99 11.19 21.50 -18.90
N GLY A 100 10.75 22.11 -17.81
CA GLY A 100 9.37 22.05 -17.33
C GLY A 100 9.05 20.91 -16.38
N TYR A 101 9.96 19.96 -16.12
CA TYR A 101 9.73 18.87 -15.18
C TYR A 101 9.54 19.38 -13.74
N VAL A 102 8.40 19.06 -13.13
CA VAL A 102 8.06 19.44 -11.76
C VAL A 102 8.54 18.36 -10.79
N ALA A 103 9.25 18.75 -9.74
CA ALA A 103 9.66 17.88 -8.65
C ALA A 103 9.46 18.54 -7.29
N PHE A 104 9.34 17.72 -6.24
CA PHE A 104 9.16 18.16 -4.87
C PHE A 104 10.24 17.58 -3.96
N HIS A 105 10.85 18.44 -3.16
CA HIS A 105 11.97 18.10 -2.29
C HIS A 105 11.57 18.40 -0.85
N LEU A 106 11.73 17.39 0.02
CA LEU A 106 11.47 17.52 1.46
C LEU A 106 12.72 17.90 2.27
N CYS A 107 13.87 18.03 1.60
CA CYS A 107 15.16 18.36 2.20
C CYS A 107 15.73 19.65 1.58
N SER A 108 16.74 20.21 2.26
CA SER A 108 17.50 21.34 1.70
C SER A 108 18.20 20.92 0.42
N ILE A 109 18.18 21.80 -0.59
CA ILE A 109 18.76 21.55 -1.91
C ILE A 109 19.67 22.70 -2.34
N PHE A 110 20.53 22.44 -3.31
CA PHE A 110 21.14 23.48 -4.11
C PHE A 110 20.42 23.55 -5.46
N ALA A 111 19.55 24.54 -5.63
CA ALA A 111 18.89 24.82 -6.90
C ALA A 111 19.88 25.50 -7.85
N SER A 112 20.15 24.85 -8.99
CA SER A 112 21.01 25.35 -10.05
C SER A 112 20.19 25.69 -11.30
N ASP A 113 20.13 24.82 -12.29
CA ASP A 113 19.38 25.02 -13.53
C ASP A 113 17.89 24.65 -13.40
N CYS A 114 17.21 25.30 -12.46
CA CYS A 114 15.77 25.14 -12.22
C CYS A 114 15.15 26.43 -11.66
N SER A 115 13.82 26.54 -11.77
CA SER A 115 13.02 27.51 -11.04
C SER A 115 12.50 26.88 -9.75
N THR A 116 12.38 27.65 -8.67
CA THR A 116 11.99 27.17 -7.34
C THR A 116 10.79 27.92 -6.78
N ILE A 117 9.92 27.21 -6.06
CA ILE A 117 8.90 27.77 -5.17
C ILE A 117 9.14 27.18 -3.78
N SER A 118 9.18 28.03 -2.76
CA SER A 118 9.48 27.66 -1.36
C SER A 118 8.25 27.75 -0.48
N GLU A 119 8.34 27.24 0.75
CA GLU A 119 7.24 27.28 1.72
C GLU A 119 6.79 28.72 2.06
N SER A 120 5.51 28.87 2.35
CA SER A 120 4.88 30.12 2.79
C SER A 120 3.67 29.82 3.66
N ASP A 121 3.34 30.72 4.58
CA ASP A 121 2.12 30.63 5.39
C ASP A 121 0.84 30.96 4.60
N SER A 122 0.97 31.43 3.35
CA SER A 122 -0.16 31.85 2.51
C SER A 122 -0.80 30.70 1.70
N TYR A 123 -0.15 29.54 1.62
CA TYR A 123 -0.63 28.37 0.88
C TYR A 123 0.02 27.07 1.38
N SER A 124 -0.61 25.92 1.12
CA SER A 124 0.06 24.62 1.25
C SER A 124 0.97 24.39 0.04
N ILE A 125 2.28 24.27 0.29
CA ILE A 125 3.25 23.99 -0.78
C ILE A 125 2.97 22.64 -1.47
N GLU A 126 2.49 21.64 -0.74
CA GLU A 126 2.11 20.35 -1.30
C GLU A 126 0.92 20.48 -2.27
N PHE A 127 -0.06 21.33 -1.93
CA PHE A 127 -1.17 21.62 -2.85
C PHE A 127 -0.68 22.30 -4.13
N ILE A 128 0.23 23.28 -4.01
CA ILE A 128 0.87 23.92 -5.17
C ILE A 128 1.63 22.89 -6.00
N TYR A 129 2.39 21.99 -5.37
CA TYR A 129 3.09 20.91 -6.06
C TYR A 129 2.13 20.04 -6.88
N TYR A 130 1.05 19.53 -6.27
CA TYR A 130 0.09 18.71 -7.00
C TYR A 130 -0.64 19.48 -8.10
N SER A 131 -0.91 20.77 -7.89
CA SER A 131 -1.53 21.64 -8.88
C SER A 131 -0.64 21.87 -10.11
N LEU A 132 0.68 21.98 -9.91
CA LEU A 132 1.67 22.06 -10.98
C LEU A 132 1.88 20.71 -11.65
N LEU A 133 1.97 19.63 -10.87
CA LEU A 133 2.08 18.25 -11.38
C LEU A 133 0.87 17.88 -12.26
N PHE A 134 -0.33 18.30 -11.86
CA PHE A 134 -1.54 18.12 -12.66
C PHE A 134 -1.48 18.85 -14.01
N ARG A 135 -0.76 19.97 -14.06
CA ARG A 135 -0.54 20.80 -15.25
C ARG A 135 0.79 20.50 -15.95
N GLN A 136 1.43 19.37 -15.63
CA GLN A 136 2.76 19.02 -16.14
C GLN A 136 2.84 19.08 -17.68
N ASP A 137 1.80 18.63 -18.39
CA ASP A 137 1.73 18.68 -19.85
C ASP A 137 1.64 20.11 -20.38
N VAL A 138 0.91 21.00 -19.68
CA VAL A 138 0.83 22.43 -20.01
C VAL A 138 2.19 23.10 -19.81
N ILE A 139 2.89 22.76 -18.73
CA ILE A 139 4.24 23.28 -18.44
C ILE A 139 5.25 22.80 -19.48
N TYR A 140 5.18 21.53 -19.91
CA TYR A 140 6.00 21.04 -21.01
C TYR A 140 5.69 21.73 -22.34
N ALA A 141 4.41 22.01 -22.63
CA ALA A 141 4.02 22.73 -23.83
C ALA A 141 4.49 24.21 -23.83
N ALA A 142 4.79 24.79 -22.66
CA ALA A 142 5.35 26.12 -22.53
C ALA A 142 6.86 26.20 -22.84
N GLN A 143 7.51 25.09 -23.21
CA GLN A 143 8.91 25.06 -23.62
C GLN A 143 9.18 26.04 -24.77
N THR A 144 10.21 26.86 -24.60
CA THR A 144 10.70 27.80 -25.61
C THR A 144 12.13 27.46 -26.04
N GLY A 145 12.51 27.87 -27.26
CA GLY A 145 13.83 27.57 -27.82
C GLY A 145 13.86 26.27 -28.63
N GLY A 146 14.49 26.31 -29.81
CA GLY A 146 14.47 25.21 -30.79
C GLY A 146 15.27 23.98 -30.33
N ALA A 147 16.60 24.01 -30.47
CA ALA A 147 17.45 22.84 -30.22
C ALA A 147 17.61 22.47 -28.73
N GLN A 148 17.52 23.46 -27.83
CA GLN A 148 17.50 23.26 -26.38
C GLN A 148 16.25 23.93 -25.81
N PRO A 149 15.27 23.15 -25.33
CA PRO A 149 14.06 23.71 -24.78
C PRO A 149 14.33 24.30 -23.39
N HIS A 150 13.59 25.36 -23.06
CA HIS A 150 13.68 26.10 -21.81
C HIS A 150 12.31 26.40 -21.24
N VAL A 151 12.20 26.37 -19.92
CA VAL A 151 11.06 26.88 -19.16
C VAL A 151 11.60 27.82 -18.09
N GLN A 152 11.23 29.09 -18.17
CA GLN A 152 11.69 30.14 -17.26
C GLN A 152 10.57 30.56 -16.30
N PRO A 153 10.88 31.28 -15.21
CA PRO A 153 9.86 31.79 -14.29
C PRO A 153 8.74 32.59 -14.96
N LYS A 154 9.05 33.36 -16.02
CA LYS A 154 8.06 34.12 -16.79
C LYS A 154 7.04 33.23 -17.53
N ASP A 155 7.42 32.00 -17.85
CA ASP A 155 6.55 31.04 -18.54
C ASP A 155 5.65 30.31 -17.53
N LEU A 156 6.09 30.24 -16.25
CA LEU A 156 5.33 29.68 -15.14
C LEU A 156 4.38 30.69 -14.47
N ALA A 157 4.80 31.96 -14.42
CA ALA A 157 4.07 33.08 -13.80
C ALA A 157 2.57 33.15 -14.18
N PRO A 158 2.18 33.08 -15.47
CA PRO A 158 0.78 33.23 -15.87
C PRO A 158 -0.09 31.98 -15.64
N LEU A 159 0.48 30.88 -15.13
CA LEU A 159 -0.29 29.64 -14.92
C LEU A 159 -1.42 29.89 -13.91
N SER A 160 -2.66 29.70 -14.36
CA SER A 160 -3.84 29.84 -13.51
C SER A 160 -4.05 28.59 -12.64
N ILE A 161 -4.01 28.79 -11.33
CA ILE A 161 -4.24 27.78 -10.32
C ILE A 161 -5.58 28.06 -9.65
N SER A 162 -6.46 27.05 -9.66
CA SER A 162 -7.68 27.07 -8.87
C SER A 162 -7.36 26.52 -7.49
N ILE A 163 -7.68 27.27 -6.45
CA ILE A 163 -7.24 27.01 -5.08
C ILE A 163 -8.35 27.36 -4.08
N PRO A 164 -8.61 26.52 -3.07
CA PRO A 164 -9.49 26.90 -1.97
C PRO A 164 -8.83 28.00 -1.14
N VAL A 165 -9.59 29.00 -0.73
CA VAL A 165 -9.10 30.08 0.15
C VAL A 165 -8.67 29.52 1.52
N ASP A 166 -9.29 28.43 1.95
CA ASP A 166 -8.97 27.74 3.20
C ASP A 166 -7.71 26.85 3.06
N ILE A 167 -6.63 27.22 3.74
CA ILE A 167 -5.36 26.48 3.77
C ILE A 167 -5.53 25.07 4.37
N THR A 168 -6.48 24.88 5.30
CA THR A 168 -6.74 23.57 5.88
C THR A 168 -7.33 22.61 4.84
N GLU A 169 -8.16 23.11 3.92
CA GLU A 169 -8.66 22.34 2.78
C GLU A 169 -7.54 22.01 1.80
N GLN A 170 -6.68 22.99 1.47
CA GLN A 170 -5.51 22.77 0.62
C GLN A 170 -4.64 21.61 1.17
N THR A 171 -4.37 21.66 2.47
CA THR A 171 -3.56 20.66 3.19
C THR A 171 -4.25 19.29 3.19
N ALA A 172 -5.56 19.24 3.43
CA ALA A 172 -6.32 17.99 3.43
C ALA A 172 -6.33 17.31 2.04
N ILE A 173 -6.52 18.10 0.97
CA ILE A 173 -6.44 17.60 -0.42
C ILE A 173 -5.04 17.08 -0.70
N ALA A 174 -4.01 17.84 -0.35
CA ALA A 174 -2.63 17.46 -0.58
C ALA A 174 -2.22 16.20 0.21
N SER A 175 -2.74 16.01 1.43
CA SER A 175 -2.53 14.80 2.23
C SER A 175 -3.09 13.57 1.51
N ILE A 176 -4.32 13.62 1.01
CA ILE A 176 -4.94 12.51 0.28
C ILE A 176 -4.10 12.11 -0.95
N LEU A 177 -3.63 13.09 -1.72
CA LEU A 177 -2.80 12.83 -2.90
C LEU A 177 -1.43 12.26 -2.53
N THR A 178 -0.88 12.69 -1.40
CA THR A 178 0.38 12.16 -0.84
C THR A 178 0.24 10.73 -0.36
N ASP A 179 -0.86 10.39 0.30
CA ASP A 179 -1.15 9.02 0.71
C ASP A 179 -1.28 8.09 -0.50
N MET A 180 -1.91 8.57 -1.58
CA MET A 180 -1.99 7.82 -2.84
C MET A 180 -0.60 7.60 -3.47
N ASP A 181 0.29 8.60 -3.43
CA ASP A 181 1.66 8.46 -3.90
C ASP A 181 2.50 7.50 -3.04
N ALA A 182 2.34 7.55 -1.72
CA ALA A 182 2.97 6.61 -0.81
C ALA A 182 2.53 5.17 -1.10
N GLU A 183 1.24 4.94 -1.35
CA GLU A 183 0.71 3.62 -1.74
C GLU A 183 1.30 3.15 -3.07
N ILE A 184 1.34 4.01 -4.09
CA ILE A 184 1.93 3.69 -5.41
C ILE A 184 3.42 3.36 -5.26
N THR A 185 4.17 4.15 -4.50
CA THR A 185 5.60 3.96 -4.24
C THR A 185 5.87 2.64 -3.52
N ALA A 186 5.05 2.28 -2.54
CA ALA A 186 5.14 1.00 -1.84
C ALA A 186 4.92 -0.19 -2.78
N LEU A 187 3.95 -0.08 -3.70
CA LEU A 187 3.68 -1.09 -4.72
C LEU A 187 4.84 -1.23 -5.72
N GLU A 188 5.40 -0.11 -6.19
CA GLU A 188 6.56 -0.09 -7.09
C GLU A 188 7.80 -0.70 -6.42
N THR A 189 8.03 -0.39 -5.15
CA THR A 189 9.11 -0.99 -4.35
C THR A 189 8.92 -2.50 -4.23
N ARG A 190 7.69 -2.97 -3.94
CA ARG A 190 7.36 -4.40 -3.90
C ARG A 190 7.59 -5.06 -5.25
N ARG A 191 7.25 -4.39 -6.35
CA ARG A 191 7.49 -4.88 -7.70
C ARG A 191 8.98 -5.02 -8.00
N THR A 192 9.77 -4.01 -7.69
CA THR A 192 11.24 -4.02 -7.90
C THR A 192 11.90 -5.13 -7.10
N LYS A 193 11.54 -5.30 -5.82
CA LYS A 193 12.02 -6.41 -4.97
C LYS A 193 11.65 -7.77 -5.55
N THR A 194 10.40 -7.94 -6.01
CA THR A 194 9.94 -9.18 -6.64
C THR A 194 10.72 -9.48 -7.91
N ARG A 195 11.04 -8.46 -8.72
CA ARG A 195 11.82 -8.62 -9.95
C ARG A 195 13.26 -9.02 -9.66
N ALA A 196 13.89 -8.39 -8.67
CA ALA A 196 15.24 -8.75 -8.22
C ALA A 196 15.28 -10.19 -7.69
N PHE A 197 14.29 -10.58 -6.89
CA PHE A 197 14.19 -11.95 -6.37
C PHE A 197 13.96 -12.98 -7.50
N LYS A 198 13.13 -12.67 -8.51
CA LYS A 198 13.01 -13.49 -9.73
C LYS A 198 14.37 -13.69 -10.40
N GLN A 199 15.13 -12.61 -10.60
CA GLN A 199 16.44 -12.65 -11.25
C GLN A 199 17.44 -13.50 -10.46
N ALA A 200 17.49 -13.32 -9.13
CA ALA A 200 18.35 -14.12 -8.25
C ALA A 200 18.01 -15.62 -8.31
N MET A 201 16.72 -15.97 -8.22
CA MET A 201 16.29 -17.36 -8.33
C MET A 201 16.63 -17.99 -9.68
N MET A 202 16.48 -17.26 -10.78
CA MET A 202 16.89 -17.74 -12.10
C MET A 202 18.39 -18.05 -12.14
N GLN A 203 19.21 -17.18 -11.54
CA GLN A 203 20.66 -17.42 -11.45
C GLN A 203 20.98 -18.67 -10.61
N GLU A 204 20.35 -18.89 -9.47
CA GLU A 204 20.61 -20.08 -8.63
C GLU A 204 20.17 -21.40 -9.29
N LEU A 205 19.04 -21.40 -9.98
CA LEU A 205 18.49 -22.59 -10.65
C LEU A 205 19.23 -22.92 -11.95
N LEU A 206 19.56 -21.91 -12.78
CA LEU A 206 20.23 -22.12 -14.07
C LEU A 206 21.72 -22.44 -13.93
N THR A 207 22.35 -22.03 -12.82
CA THR A 207 23.76 -22.36 -12.52
C THR A 207 23.91 -23.67 -11.74
N GLY A 208 22.81 -24.36 -11.42
CA GLY A 208 22.83 -25.66 -10.73
C GLY A 208 23.29 -25.60 -9.27
N ARG A 209 23.41 -24.40 -8.67
CA ARG A 209 23.74 -24.21 -7.25
C ARG A 209 22.63 -24.72 -6.33
N THR A 210 21.38 -24.67 -6.81
CA THR A 210 20.22 -25.26 -6.14
C THR A 210 19.56 -26.22 -7.13
N ARG A 211 19.53 -27.52 -6.80
CA ARG A 211 18.82 -28.55 -7.59
C ARG A 211 17.40 -28.71 -7.05
N LEU A 212 16.42 -28.69 -7.94
CA LEU A 212 15.03 -29.01 -7.58
C LEU A 212 14.95 -30.50 -7.25
N VAL A 213 14.44 -30.82 -6.05
CA VAL A 213 14.09 -32.19 -5.69
C VAL A 213 12.87 -32.56 -6.52
N MET A 214 13.03 -33.51 -7.43
CA MET A 214 11.91 -34.12 -8.13
C MET A 214 11.19 -35.03 -7.11
N PRO A 215 9.89 -34.84 -6.82
CA PRO A 215 9.15 -35.82 -6.05
C PRO A 215 9.11 -37.13 -6.85
N ASP A 216 9.43 -38.24 -6.19
CA ASP A 216 9.53 -39.58 -6.77
C ASP A 216 8.33 -39.90 -7.67
N ALA A 217 8.64 -40.20 -8.93
CA ALA A 217 7.67 -40.69 -9.90
C ALA A 217 7.23 -42.11 -9.51
N LYS A 218 5.93 -42.28 -9.23
CA LYS A 218 5.23 -43.58 -9.28
C LYS A 218 4.19 -43.58 -10.40
N PRO A 219 3.90 -44.77 -10.96
CA PRO A 219 3.83 -44.93 -12.40
C PRO A 219 2.48 -44.60 -13.03
N VAL A 220 2.63 -44.23 -14.30
CA VAL A 220 1.70 -44.07 -15.44
C VAL A 220 0.38 -44.83 -15.33
N GLY A 221 -0.71 -44.11 -15.63
CA GLY A 221 -1.98 -44.70 -16.05
C GLY A 221 -3.15 -43.72 -15.98
N GLU A 222 -3.21 -42.77 -16.92
CA GLU A 222 -4.42 -42.34 -17.65
C GLU A 222 -4.14 -41.01 -18.39
N GLU A 223 -4.39 -41.03 -19.69
CA GLU A 223 -4.19 -39.92 -20.61
C GLU A 223 -5.04 -38.72 -20.20
N VAL A 224 -4.38 -37.61 -19.85
CA VAL A 224 -5.03 -36.30 -19.76
C VAL A 224 -4.34 -35.37 -20.73
N ALA A 225 -5.13 -34.96 -21.73
CA ALA A 225 -4.78 -33.98 -22.74
C ALA A 225 -4.05 -32.78 -22.14
N GLN A 226 -2.93 -32.42 -22.77
CA GLN A 226 -2.11 -31.28 -22.41
C GLN A 226 -2.92 -29.97 -22.58
N THR A 227 -3.26 -29.33 -21.47
CA THR A 227 -3.57 -27.90 -21.47
C THR A 227 -2.54 -27.18 -20.60
N GLU A 228 -1.73 -26.34 -21.26
CA GLU A 228 -0.74 -25.45 -20.66
C GLU A 228 -1.37 -24.64 -19.49
N GLY A 229 -0.76 -24.73 -18.31
CA GLY A 229 -1.37 -24.37 -17.04
C GLY A 229 -1.65 -22.87 -16.85
N ARG A 230 -2.92 -22.47 -16.96
CA ARG A 230 -3.43 -21.24 -16.32
C ARG A 230 -3.15 -21.30 -14.82
N LYS A 231 -2.39 -20.33 -14.28
CA LYS A 231 -2.29 -20.14 -12.82
C LYS A 231 -3.67 -19.95 -12.21
N ALA A 232 -3.94 -20.67 -11.12
CA ALA A 232 -5.22 -20.61 -10.42
C ALA A 232 -5.56 -19.17 -10.00
N ASN A 233 -6.81 -18.77 -10.21
CA ASN A 233 -7.31 -17.43 -9.89
C ASN A 233 -7.16 -17.16 -8.38
N VAL A 234 -6.55 -16.03 -8.00
CA VAL A 234 -6.32 -15.68 -6.58
C VAL A 234 -7.61 -15.65 -5.76
N HIS A 235 -8.73 -15.23 -6.36
CA HIS A 235 -10.04 -15.23 -5.69
C HIS A 235 -10.55 -16.64 -5.45
N PHE A 236 -10.24 -17.59 -6.35
CA PHE A 236 -10.54 -19.00 -6.14
C PHE A 236 -9.66 -19.58 -5.04
N LEU A 237 -8.35 -19.30 -5.06
CA LEU A 237 -7.43 -19.73 -3.99
C LEU A 237 -7.82 -19.18 -2.61
N ARG A 238 -8.29 -17.92 -2.57
CA ARG A 238 -8.89 -17.34 -1.35
C ARG A 238 -10.07 -18.16 -0.85
N SER A 239 -10.98 -18.55 -1.76
CA SER A 239 -12.12 -19.40 -1.40
C SER A 239 -11.71 -20.80 -0.97
N VAL A 240 -10.61 -21.35 -1.50
CA VAL A 240 -10.05 -22.64 -1.07
C VAL A 240 -9.51 -22.55 0.35
N LEU A 241 -8.70 -21.53 0.67
CA LEU A 241 -8.22 -21.31 2.05
C LEU A 241 -9.39 -21.08 3.01
N ALA A 242 -10.37 -20.25 2.61
CA ALA A 242 -11.58 -20.01 3.38
C ALA A 242 -12.36 -21.31 3.65
N ALA A 243 -12.51 -22.16 2.62
CA ALA A 243 -13.20 -23.43 2.75
C ALA A 243 -12.51 -24.36 3.75
N GLU A 244 -11.17 -24.42 3.76
CA GLU A 244 -10.43 -25.24 4.73
C GLU A 244 -10.59 -24.70 6.16
N ILE A 245 -10.49 -23.39 6.36
CA ILE A 245 -10.73 -22.77 7.68
C ILE A 245 -12.16 -23.05 8.18
N ILE A 246 -13.16 -22.92 7.29
CA ILE A 246 -14.56 -23.19 7.61
C ILE A 246 -14.78 -24.68 7.88
N ASP A 247 -14.19 -25.57 7.09
CA ASP A 247 -14.32 -27.02 7.27
C ASP A 247 -13.87 -27.46 8.66
N GLN A 248 -12.82 -26.84 9.19
CA GLN A 248 -12.30 -27.13 10.52
C GLN A 248 -13.06 -26.46 11.68
N LEU A 249 -13.83 -25.39 11.43
CA LEU A 249 -14.41 -24.55 12.49
C LEU A 249 -15.93 -24.35 12.44
N HIS A 250 -16.63 -24.72 11.36
CA HIS A 250 -18.07 -24.48 11.19
C HIS A 250 -18.96 -25.17 12.24
N ASP A 251 -18.45 -26.23 12.88
CA ASP A 251 -19.12 -26.96 13.96
C ASP A 251 -19.05 -26.22 15.31
N GLN A 252 -18.21 -25.19 15.42
CA GLN A 252 -18.05 -24.44 16.65
C GLN A 252 -19.18 -23.41 16.82
N PRO A 253 -19.87 -23.37 17.98
CA PRO A 253 -21.01 -22.46 18.20
C PRO A 253 -20.64 -20.97 18.18
N THR A 254 -19.34 -20.66 18.35
CA THR A 254 -18.81 -19.29 18.29
C THR A 254 -18.36 -18.88 16.89
N PHE A 255 -18.42 -19.78 15.90
CA PHE A 255 -17.89 -19.54 14.57
C PHE A 255 -18.96 -19.00 13.62
N GLY A 256 -18.90 -17.69 13.40
CA GLY A 256 -19.64 -16.98 12.36
C GLY A 256 -18.73 -16.01 11.61
N HIS A 257 -19.30 -15.12 10.80
CA HIS A 257 -18.54 -14.18 9.94
C HIS A 257 -17.44 -13.41 10.66
N VAL A 258 -17.69 -12.91 11.88
CA VAL A 258 -16.69 -12.11 12.59
C VAL A 258 -15.47 -12.95 12.95
N LYS A 259 -15.68 -14.15 13.52
CA LYS A 259 -14.59 -15.05 13.88
C LYS A 259 -13.88 -15.57 12.62
N PHE A 260 -14.63 -15.93 11.58
CA PHE A 260 -14.07 -16.32 10.29
C PHE A 260 -13.15 -15.25 9.70
N GLU A 261 -13.57 -13.98 9.67
CA GLU A 261 -12.74 -12.87 9.19
C GLU A 261 -11.43 -12.74 9.96
N LYS A 262 -11.45 -12.97 11.28
CA LYS A 262 -10.20 -12.97 12.08
C LYS A 262 -9.33 -14.18 11.75
N MET A 263 -9.91 -15.36 11.56
CA MET A 263 -9.13 -16.55 11.20
C MET A 263 -8.50 -16.41 9.82
N MET A 264 -9.24 -15.87 8.83
CA MET A 264 -8.69 -15.51 7.52
C MET A 264 -7.53 -14.52 7.66
N PHE A 265 -7.73 -13.43 8.41
CA PHE A 265 -6.68 -12.42 8.61
C PHE A 265 -5.42 -13.03 9.23
N LEU A 266 -5.56 -13.79 10.32
CA LEU A 266 -4.43 -14.41 11.02
C LEU A 266 -3.73 -15.44 10.13
N ALA A 267 -4.47 -16.28 9.41
CA ALA A 267 -3.91 -17.24 8.47
C ALA A 267 -3.09 -16.54 7.37
N GLU A 268 -3.65 -15.50 6.73
CA GLU A 268 -2.95 -14.76 5.68
C GLU A 268 -1.64 -14.12 6.19
N HIS A 269 -1.66 -13.50 7.37
CA HIS A 269 -0.51 -12.77 7.89
C HIS A 269 0.56 -13.68 8.49
N LEU A 270 0.18 -14.68 9.28
CA LEU A 270 1.11 -15.58 9.96
C LEU A 270 1.66 -16.65 9.01
N CYS A 271 0.86 -17.13 8.06
CA CYS A 271 1.31 -18.06 7.02
C CYS A 271 1.95 -17.35 5.81
N GLN A 272 1.93 -16.01 5.75
CA GLN A 272 2.43 -15.20 4.64
C GLN A 272 1.79 -15.53 3.28
N VAL A 273 0.47 -15.66 3.27
CA VAL A 273 -0.31 -16.00 2.08
C VAL A 273 -1.03 -14.76 1.54
N ASP A 274 -0.81 -14.45 0.26
CA ASP A 274 -1.54 -13.39 -0.46
C ASP A 274 -2.75 -13.97 -1.20
N THR A 275 -3.92 -13.82 -0.60
CA THR A 275 -5.22 -14.19 -1.18
C THR A 275 -5.90 -13.01 -1.91
N GLY A 276 -5.24 -11.85 -1.98
CA GLY A 276 -5.81 -10.62 -2.51
C GLY A 276 -6.87 -9.96 -1.64
N SER A 277 -6.88 -10.22 -0.32
CA SER A 277 -7.70 -9.49 0.65
C SER A 277 -7.14 -8.07 0.90
N THR A 278 -8.05 -7.15 1.22
CA THR A 278 -7.82 -5.73 1.52
C THR A 278 -8.56 -5.37 2.80
N TYR A 279 -7.87 -5.46 3.93
CA TYR A 279 -8.48 -5.24 5.24
C TYR A 279 -8.57 -3.76 5.61
N HIS A 280 -9.68 -3.38 6.22
CA HIS A 280 -9.90 -2.05 6.78
C HIS A 280 -10.06 -2.11 8.30
N ARG A 281 -9.64 -1.05 9.00
CA ARG A 281 -9.80 -0.90 10.45
C ARG A 281 -11.28 -0.67 10.79
N LYS A 282 -11.90 -1.59 11.53
CA LYS A 282 -13.32 -1.54 11.93
C LYS A 282 -13.50 -1.90 13.41
N ALA A 283 -14.73 -1.71 13.93
CA ALA A 283 -15.07 -1.96 15.34
C ALA A 283 -14.66 -3.37 15.82
N ALA A 284 -14.89 -4.40 15.01
CA ALA A 284 -14.51 -5.78 15.30
C ALA A 284 -13.07 -6.15 14.84
N GLY A 285 -12.20 -5.16 14.57
CA GLY A 285 -10.84 -5.40 14.06
C GLY A 285 -10.77 -5.40 12.52
N PRO A 286 -9.72 -5.98 11.91
CA PRO A 286 -9.49 -5.93 10.46
C PRO A 286 -10.61 -6.64 9.70
N TYR A 287 -11.16 -6.00 8.66
CA TYR A 287 -12.35 -6.49 7.95
C TYR A 287 -12.28 -6.22 6.45
N ASP A 288 -12.59 -7.22 5.62
CA ASP A 288 -12.75 -7.07 4.17
C ASP A 288 -14.12 -7.58 3.70
N ASN A 289 -15.08 -6.66 3.64
CA ASN A 289 -16.44 -6.94 3.15
C ASN A 289 -16.46 -7.50 1.72
N ARG A 290 -15.54 -7.06 0.86
CA ARG A 290 -15.51 -7.48 -0.54
C ARG A 290 -15.00 -8.91 -0.66
N ALA A 291 -13.95 -9.25 0.09
CA ALA A 291 -13.46 -10.62 0.17
C ALA A 291 -14.53 -11.54 0.75
N LEU A 292 -15.16 -11.18 1.87
CA LEU A 292 -16.19 -11.99 2.53
C LEU A 292 -17.35 -12.31 1.58
N ARG A 293 -17.96 -11.30 0.95
CA ARG A 293 -19.04 -11.53 -0.03
C ARG A 293 -18.62 -12.40 -1.20
N SER A 294 -17.38 -12.21 -1.69
CA SER A 294 -16.82 -13.02 -2.76
C SER A 294 -16.58 -14.47 -2.33
N ILE A 295 -16.19 -14.69 -1.08
CA ILE A 295 -15.97 -16.02 -0.51
C ILE A 295 -17.33 -16.72 -0.39
N ASP A 296 -18.31 -16.11 0.27
CA ASP A 296 -19.64 -16.69 0.47
C ASP A 296 -20.26 -17.14 -0.85
N SER A 297 -20.21 -16.27 -1.87
CA SER A 297 -20.71 -16.57 -3.21
C SER A 297 -20.00 -17.75 -3.87
N GLN A 298 -18.67 -17.86 -3.72
CA GLN A 298 -17.89 -18.96 -4.30
C GLN A 298 -18.09 -20.27 -3.55
N LEU A 299 -18.14 -20.24 -2.21
CA LEU A 299 -18.40 -21.43 -1.39
C LEU A 299 -19.74 -22.07 -1.78
N GLN A 300 -20.77 -21.25 -1.96
CA GLN A 300 -22.09 -21.71 -2.38
C GLN A 300 -22.07 -22.23 -3.82
N LYS A 301 -21.43 -21.49 -4.74
CA LYS A 301 -21.29 -21.90 -6.15
C LYS A 301 -20.58 -23.25 -6.30
N GLN A 302 -19.55 -23.50 -5.50
CA GLN A 302 -18.82 -24.77 -5.49
C GLN A 302 -19.53 -25.88 -4.69
N GLN A 303 -20.64 -25.55 -4.04
CA GLN A 303 -21.39 -26.44 -3.14
C GLN A 303 -20.53 -26.96 -1.97
N TRP A 304 -19.62 -26.14 -1.46
CA TRP A 304 -18.80 -26.48 -0.28
C TRP A 304 -19.54 -26.13 1.01
N PHE A 305 -19.96 -24.87 1.12
CA PHE A 305 -20.69 -24.33 2.26
C PHE A 305 -21.66 -23.25 1.78
N GLU A 306 -22.75 -23.05 2.51
CA GLU A 306 -23.58 -21.85 2.41
C GLU A 306 -23.57 -21.08 3.72
N VAL A 307 -23.89 -19.79 3.64
CA VAL A 307 -24.05 -18.94 4.80
C VAL A 307 -25.54 -18.78 5.09
N ARG A 308 -25.96 -19.12 6.31
CA ARG A 308 -27.31 -18.85 6.81
C ARG A 308 -27.26 -17.79 7.89
N LYS A 309 -28.21 -16.86 7.86
CA LYS A 309 -28.41 -15.88 8.92
C LYS A 309 -29.62 -16.27 9.75
N GLN A 310 -29.43 -16.61 11.02
CA GLN A 310 -30.48 -16.93 11.98
C GLN A 310 -30.34 -16.04 13.21
N GLU A 311 -31.42 -15.38 13.63
CA GLU A 311 -31.45 -14.49 14.81
C GLU A 311 -30.30 -13.46 14.83
N GLY A 312 -29.95 -12.93 13.66
CA GLY A 312 -28.87 -11.96 13.50
C GLY A 312 -27.45 -12.54 13.48
N ARG A 313 -27.27 -13.85 13.66
CA ARG A 313 -25.97 -14.54 13.60
C ARG A 313 -25.79 -15.27 12.28
N TYR A 314 -24.58 -15.22 11.75
CA TYR A 314 -24.18 -15.95 10.55
C TYR A 314 -23.59 -17.32 10.93
N GLN A 315 -24.01 -18.37 10.24
CA GLN A 315 -23.50 -19.73 10.40
C GLN A 315 -23.16 -20.31 9.03
N TYR A 316 -22.02 -21.00 8.93
CA TYR A 316 -21.64 -21.76 7.74
C TYR A 316 -22.24 -23.17 7.83
N VAL A 317 -22.99 -23.57 6.81
CA VAL A 317 -23.65 -24.88 6.74
C VAL A 317 -23.02 -25.68 5.60
N PRO A 318 -22.55 -26.92 5.84
CA PRO A 318 -21.99 -27.74 4.78
C PRO A 318 -22.98 -28.04 3.66
N LEU A 319 -22.47 -28.10 2.43
CA LEU A 319 -23.22 -28.48 1.24
C LEU A 319 -22.74 -29.82 0.65
N ALA A 320 -23.40 -30.27 -0.43
CA ALA A 320 -23.20 -31.59 -1.02
C ALA A 320 -21.75 -31.93 -1.43
N LYS A 321 -20.91 -30.92 -1.71
CA LYS A 321 -19.51 -31.10 -2.12
C LYS A 321 -18.52 -30.64 -1.04
N ARG A 322 -18.93 -30.58 0.23
CA ARG A 322 -18.02 -30.38 1.37
C ARG A 322 -16.78 -31.29 1.24
N GLY A 323 -15.60 -30.76 1.52
CA GLY A 323 -14.32 -31.50 1.43
C GLY A 323 -13.71 -31.54 0.02
N SER A 324 -14.46 -31.27 -1.05
CA SER A 324 -13.88 -31.24 -2.41
C SER A 324 -12.91 -30.08 -2.67
N HIS A 325 -12.77 -29.14 -1.73
CA HIS A 325 -11.71 -28.13 -1.75
C HIS A 325 -10.33 -28.71 -1.36
N LYS A 326 -10.27 -29.84 -0.63
CA LYS A 326 -9.02 -30.38 -0.07
C LYS A 326 -7.93 -30.66 -1.11
N PRO A 327 -8.21 -31.28 -2.28
CA PRO A 327 -7.20 -31.46 -3.31
C PRO A 327 -6.61 -30.14 -3.83
N TYR A 328 -7.40 -29.05 -3.87
CA TYR A 328 -6.92 -27.72 -4.21
C TYR A 328 -6.10 -27.13 -3.07
N PHE A 329 -6.52 -27.36 -1.83
CA PHE A 329 -5.80 -26.91 -0.65
C PHE A 329 -4.42 -27.58 -0.57
N ASP A 330 -4.33 -28.90 -0.67
CA ASP A 330 -3.08 -29.65 -0.64
C ASP A 330 -2.13 -29.21 -1.77
N ARG A 331 -2.69 -28.94 -2.95
CA ARG A 331 -1.92 -28.47 -4.10
C ARG A 331 -1.33 -27.07 -3.91
N HIS A 332 -2.04 -26.16 -3.24
CA HIS A 332 -1.70 -24.74 -3.21
C HIS A 332 -1.22 -24.22 -1.85
N PHE A 333 -1.49 -24.94 -0.78
CA PHE A 333 -1.28 -24.52 0.61
C PHE A 333 -0.63 -25.62 1.48
N SER A 334 -0.08 -26.69 0.89
CA SER A 334 0.65 -27.73 1.65
C SER A 334 1.80 -27.17 2.51
N GLY A 335 2.44 -26.09 2.08
CA GLY A 335 3.54 -25.45 2.81
C GLY A 335 3.12 -24.66 4.06
N ILE A 336 1.82 -24.49 4.33
CA ILE A 336 1.32 -23.72 5.48
C ILE A 336 0.54 -24.56 6.49
N VAL A 337 0.37 -25.86 6.25
CA VAL A 337 -0.55 -26.74 7.00
C VAL A 337 -0.28 -26.68 8.50
N GLU A 338 0.97 -26.92 8.92
CA GLU A 338 1.34 -26.91 10.34
C GLU A 338 1.05 -25.56 11.02
N THR A 339 1.38 -24.45 10.36
CA THR A 339 1.12 -23.11 10.90
C THR A 339 -0.38 -22.82 10.96
N LEU A 340 -1.13 -23.20 9.92
CA LEU A 340 -2.58 -23.04 9.88
C LEU A 340 -3.26 -23.87 10.98
N GLU A 341 -2.87 -25.13 11.15
CA GLU A 341 -3.39 -26.02 12.19
C GLU A 341 -3.09 -25.48 13.59
N ASN A 342 -1.91 -24.91 13.82
CA ASN A 342 -1.59 -24.26 15.10
C ASN A 342 -2.51 -23.05 15.37
N ILE A 343 -2.75 -22.20 14.36
CA ILE A 343 -3.66 -21.06 14.48
C ILE A 343 -5.08 -21.56 14.78
N LEU A 344 -5.63 -22.43 13.93
CA LEU A 344 -7.01 -22.88 14.04
C LEU A 344 -7.23 -23.68 15.32
N GLY A 345 -6.28 -24.55 15.70
CA GLY A 345 -6.30 -25.30 16.96
C GLY A 345 -6.32 -24.37 18.17
N THR A 346 -5.50 -23.31 18.17
CA THR A 346 -5.45 -22.35 19.29
C THR A 346 -6.72 -21.52 19.42
N PHE A 347 -7.38 -21.17 18.31
CA PHE A 347 -8.58 -20.34 18.31
C PHE A 347 -9.90 -21.13 18.20
N LYS A 348 -9.85 -22.45 18.07
CA LYS A 348 -11.03 -23.32 17.85
C LYS A 348 -12.15 -23.02 18.84
N THR A 349 -11.85 -23.09 20.13
CA THR A 349 -12.80 -22.85 21.24
C THR A 349 -12.76 -21.41 21.79
N ALA A 350 -11.88 -20.55 21.25
CA ALA A 350 -11.76 -19.17 21.71
C ALA A 350 -13.03 -18.36 21.42
N LYS A 351 -13.42 -17.48 22.37
CA LYS A 351 -14.50 -16.51 22.15
C LYS A 351 -14.12 -15.54 21.02
N THR A 352 -15.13 -15.04 20.31
CA THR A 352 -14.96 -14.11 19.18
C THR A 352 -14.16 -12.86 19.57
N GLU A 353 -14.43 -12.29 20.75
CA GLU A 353 -13.69 -11.13 21.28
C GLU A 353 -12.17 -11.39 21.40
N LYS A 354 -11.75 -12.60 21.81
CA LYS A 354 -10.31 -12.95 21.87
C LYS A 354 -9.69 -12.97 20.47
N CYS A 355 -10.40 -13.51 19.48
CA CYS A 355 -9.95 -13.52 18.09
C CYS A 355 -9.83 -12.09 17.54
N GLU A 356 -10.78 -11.22 17.89
CA GLU A 356 -10.77 -9.81 17.50
C GLU A 356 -9.59 -9.06 18.10
N ILE A 357 -9.31 -9.25 19.39
CA ILE A 357 -8.18 -8.64 20.08
C ILE A 357 -6.87 -9.01 19.38
N VAL A 358 -6.62 -10.31 19.18
CA VAL A 358 -5.38 -10.79 18.58
C VAL A 358 -5.22 -10.29 17.15
N ALA A 359 -6.27 -10.38 16.32
CA ALA A 359 -6.20 -9.89 14.94
C ALA A 359 -5.98 -8.37 14.86
N THR A 360 -6.59 -7.60 15.79
CA THR A 360 -6.40 -6.13 15.86
C THR A 360 -4.96 -5.79 16.25
N LEU A 361 -4.42 -6.45 17.27
CA LEU A 361 -3.03 -6.27 17.71
C LEU A 361 -2.04 -6.67 16.63
N LEU A 362 -2.23 -7.82 15.98
CA LEU A 362 -1.34 -8.27 14.91
C LEU A 362 -1.34 -7.30 13.73
N ALA A 363 -2.49 -6.73 13.40
CA ALA A 363 -2.61 -5.70 12.36
C ALA A 363 -1.86 -4.42 12.74
N ALA A 364 -2.13 -3.86 13.93
CA ALA A 364 -1.45 -2.66 14.41
C ALA A 364 0.07 -2.85 14.52
N TRP A 365 0.51 -3.99 15.05
CA TRP A 365 1.92 -4.34 15.15
C TRP A 365 2.58 -4.45 13.78
N SER A 366 1.94 -5.11 12.81
CA SER A 366 2.47 -5.26 11.46
C SER A 366 2.58 -3.93 10.72
N ASP A 367 1.62 -3.03 10.90
CA ASP A 367 1.64 -1.69 10.30
C ASP A 367 2.77 -0.83 10.91
N LEU A 368 2.88 -0.80 12.24
CA LEU A 368 3.94 -0.04 12.93
C LEU A 368 5.34 -0.54 12.59
N LEU A 369 5.55 -1.85 12.44
CA LEU A 369 6.85 -2.40 12.01
C LEU A 369 7.21 -1.94 10.60
N ARG A 370 6.21 -1.83 9.71
CA ARG A 370 6.42 -1.37 8.33
C ARG A 370 6.79 0.11 8.26
N GLU A 371 6.23 0.90 9.15
CA GLU A 371 6.46 2.36 9.21
C GLU A 371 7.72 2.74 9.99
N LYS A 372 7.95 2.12 11.15
CA LYS A 372 8.93 2.58 12.16
C LYS A 372 10.08 1.61 12.41
N GLY A 373 9.99 0.36 11.94
CA GLY A 373 11.00 -0.68 12.14
C GLY A 373 11.03 -1.26 13.55
N ALA A 374 11.31 -0.45 14.58
CA ALA A 374 11.28 -0.84 15.99
C ALA A 374 9.99 -0.35 16.67
N VAL A 375 9.35 -1.22 17.46
CA VAL A 375 8.02 -0.96 18.04
C VAL A 375 7.94 -1.54 19.45
N SER A 376 7.48 -0.73 20.43
CA SER A 376 7.21 -1.18 21.81
C SER A 376 5.74 -1.60 22.00
N ASP A 377 5.44 -2.26 23.12
CA ASP A 377 4.07 -2.67 23.45
C ASP A 377 3.12 -1.48 23.62
N GLU A 378 3.61 -0.42 24.27
CA GLU A 378 2.88 0.82 24.47
C GLU A 378 2.53 1.45 23.12
N MET A 379 3.44 1.40 22.14
CA MET A 379 3.17 1.91 20.79
C MET A 379 2.08 1.11 20.08
N ILE A 380 2.09 -0.23 20.20
CA ILE A 380 1.09 -1.10 19.57
C ILE A 380 -0.28 -0.86 20.21
N VAL A 381 -0.35 -0.80 21.54
CA VAL A 381 -1.61 -0.59 22.25
C VAL A 381 -2.13 0.82 22.02
N HIS A 382 -1.27 1.83 22.03
CA HIS A 382 -1.64 3.21 21.68
C HIS A 382 -2.21 3.29 20.26
N GLU A 383 -1.59 2.62 19.28
CA GLU A 383 -2.11 2.55 17.91
C GLU A 383 -3.53 1.97 17.89
N VAL A 384 -3.79 0.89 18.63
CA VAL A 384 -5.13 0.28 18.72
C VAL A 384 -6.15 1.17 19.42
N LEU A 385 -5.76 1.95 20.42
CA LEU A 385 -6.70 2.78 21.19
C LEU A 385 -7.04 4.11 20.51
N HIS A 386 -6.11 4.66 19.73
CA HIS A 386 -6.22 6.02 19.19
C HIS A 386 -6.34 6.09 17.67
N ASN A 387 -5.84 5.09 16.93
CA ASN A 387 -5.80 5.09 15.46
C ASN A 387 -6.64 3.96 14.84
N TRP A 388 -7.42 3.25 15.67
CA TRP A 388 -8.49 2.34 15.25
C TRP A 388 -9.85 2.89 15.68
N HIS A 389 -10.91 2.16 15.36
CA HIS A 389 -12.28 2.54 15.72
C HIS A 389 -12.43 2.75 17.24
N GLU A 390 -13.11 3.82 17.65
CA GLU A 390 -13.36 4.22 19.05
C GLU A 390 -13.86 3.07 19.98
N ALA A 391 -14.54 2.06 19.43
CA ALA A 391 -15.03 0.92 20.19
C ALA A 391 -13.90 0.11 20.84
N LYS A 392 -12.65 0.25 20.38
CA LYS A 392 -11.48 -0.41 20.99
C LYS A 392 -11.18 0.13 22.40
N GLN A 393 -11.56 1.36 22.71
CA GLN A 393 -11.39 1.97 24.03
C GLN A 393 -12.29 1.35 25.11
N ARG A 394 -13.29 0.54 24.72
CA ARG A 394 -14.11 -0.24 25.67
C ARG A 394 -13.33 -1.37 26.34
N ILE A 395 -12.22 -1.80 25.75
CA ILE A 395 -11.34 -2.83 26.29
C ILE A 395 -10.22 -2.12 27.06
N PRO A 396 -10.05 -2.38 28.37
CA PRO A 396 -8.98 -1.77 29.17
C PRO A 396 -7.58 -2.02 28.59
N GLU A 397 -6.69 -1.05 28.74
CA GLU A 397 -5.32 -1.08 28.23
C GLU A 397 -4.54 -2.32 28.72
N ASP A 398 -4.67 -2.68 29.99
CA ASP A 398 -3.99 -3.84 30.60
C ASP A 398 -4.38 -5.16 29.91
N ARG A 399 -5.61 -5.25 29.38
CA ARG A 399 -6.09 -6.42 28.66
C ARG A 399 -5.45 -6.54 27.27
N TRP A 400 -5.14 -5.41 26.62
CA TRP A 400 -4.39 -5.40 25.36
C TRP A 400 -2.93 -5.81 25.57
N LEU A 401 -2.28 -5.28 26.61
CA LEU A 401 -0.89 -5.63 26.97
C LEU A 401 -0.76 -7.12 27.33
N LYS A 402 -1.67 -7.65 28.15
CA LYS A 402 -1.71 -9.10 28.47
C LYS A 402 -1.89 -9.96 27.22
N ALA A 403 -2.69 -9.50 26.25
CA ALA A 403 -2.87 -10.22 25.00
C ALA A 403 -1.61 -10.20 24.12
N LEU A 404 -0.83 -9.11 24.10
CA LEU A 404 0.47 -9.05 23.42
C LEU A 404 1.48 -10.04 24.01
N GLY A 405 1.59 -10.10 25.35
CA GLY A 405 2.42 -11.09 26.03
C GLY A 405 2.04 -12.51 25.62
N TRP A 406 0.74 -12.84 25.69
CA TRP A 406 0.23 -14.13 25.26
C TRP A 406 0.46 -14.43 23.77
N MET A 407 0.37 -13.43 22.89
CA MET A 407 0.67 -13.60 21.46
C MET A 407 2.13 -14.00 21.23
N ARG A 408 3.08 -13.40 21.96
CA ARG A 408 4.50 -13.77 21.88
C ARG A 408 4.74 -15.20 22.35
N GLU A 409 4.16 -15.58 23.50
CA GLU A 409 4.25 -16.93 24.04
C GLU A 409 3.74 -17.99 23.05
N LYS A 410 2.74 -17.64 22.22
CA LYS A 410 2.16 -18.52 21.20
C LYS A 410 2.79 -18.39 19.82
N GLY A 411 3.77 -17.50 19.65
CA GLY A 411 4.41 -17.23 18.36
C GLY A 411 3.51 -16.52 17.33
N PHE A 412 2.42 -15.88 17.78
CA PHE A 412 1.52 -15.09 16.94
C PHE A 412 2.04 -13.66 16.79
N VAL A 413 3.23 -13.54 16.22
CA VAL A 413 3.91 -12.27 15.99
C VAL A 413 4.15 -12.05 14.50
N PRO A 414 4.27 -10.79 14.03
CA PRO A 414 4.65 -10.54 12.64
C PRO A 414 6.01 -11.20 12.32
N LYS A 415 6.11 -11.89 11.18
CA LYS A 415 7.38 -12.53 10.79
C LYS A 415 8.48 -11.47 10.57
N GLY A 416 9.68 -11.74 11.09
CA GLY A 416 10.83 -10.82 11.02
C GLY A 416 11.12 -10.07 12.32
N VAL A 417 10.31 -10.26 13.37
CA VAL A 417 10.60 -9.76 14.71
C VAL A 417 11.51 -10.75 15.44
N THR A 418 12.67 -10.30 15.91
CA THR A 418 13.49 -11.06 16.85
C THR A 418 12.82 -11.00 18.22
N LEU A 419 12.40 -12.14 18.76
CA LEU A 419 11.93 -12.21 20.15
C LEU A 419 13.15 -12.05 21.05
N SER A 420 13.25 -10.92 21.75
CA SER A 420 14.24 -10.69 22.82
C SER A 420 13.76 -11.27 24.13
#